data_AF-A0A6N2YHV4-F1
#
_entry.id   AF-A0A6N2YHV4-F1
#
_cell.length_a   1.000
_cell.length_b   1.000
_cell.length_c   1.000
_cell.angle_alpha   90.00
_cell.angle_beta   90.00
_cell.angle_gamma   90.00
#
_symmetry.space_group_name_H-M   'P 1'
#
loop_
_entity.id
_entity.type
_entity.pdbx_description
1 polymer ?
#
loop_
_entity_poly.entity_id
_entity_poly.type
_entity_poly.pdbx_seq_one_letter_code
_entity_poly.pdbx_strand_id
1 'polypeptide(L)' 'MSKRNEENAAMVKGVFCDAYKFYLKYHSRPMEPGMWQEATDDFAGIMKQYGATSICARIMLATFSQLEEETR' A
#
# COMPACT_ATOMS: atom_id res chain seq x y z
N MET A 1 -4.61 -16.68 22.38
CA MET A 1 -3.90 -15.39 22.23
C MET A 1 -4.80 -14.30 22.81
N SER A 2 -4.28 -13.13 23.15
CA SER A 2 -5.15 -12.00 23.53
C SER A 2 -5.90 -11.50 22.30
N LYS A 3 -7.17 -11.09 22.45
CA LYS A 3 -7.98 -10.47 21.39
C LYS A 3 -7.24 -9.31 20.70
N ARG A 4 -6.48 -8.52 21.47
CA ARG A 4 -5.62 -7.45 20.95
C ARG A 4 -4.51 -7.95 20.03
N ASN A 5 -3.93 -9.11 20.31
CA ASN A 5 -2.89 -9.69 19.45
C ASN A 5 -3.48 -10.20 18.13
N GLU A 6 -4.70 -10.73 18.18
CA GLU A 6 -5.42 -11.18 16.98
C GLU A 6 -5.81 -9.99 16.09
N GLU A 7 -6.31 -8.90 16.68
CA GLU A 7 -6.59 -7.64 15.98
C GLU A 7 -5.33 -7.04 15.34
N ASN A 8 -4.21 -7.01 16.08
CA ASN A 8 -2.93 -6.55 15.55
C ASN A 8 -2.42 -7.44 14.40
N ALA A 9 -2.51 -8.76 14.54
CA ALA A 9 -2.10 -9.69 13.49
C ALA A 9 -2.95 -9.56 12.23
N ALA A 10 -4.26 -9.38 12.38
CA ALA A 10 -5.17 -9.13 11.27
C ALA A 10 -4.84 -7.81 10.56
N MET A 11 -4.56 -6.74 11.31
CA MET A 11 -4.17 -5.45 10.75
C MET A 11 -2.86 -5.55 9.96
N VAL A 12 -1.80 -6.14 10.55
CA VAL A 12 -0.51 -6.30 9.87
C VAL A 12 -0.67 -7.11 8.59
N LYS A 13 -1.38 -8.25 8.66
CA LYS A 13 -1.67 -9.07 7.47
C LYS A 13 -2.41 -8.27 6.40
N GLY A 14 -3.42 -7.50 6.79
CA GLY A 14 -4.19 -6.65 5.89
C GLY A 14 -3.30 -5.65 5.16
N VAL A 15 -2.49 -4.88 5.90
CA VAL A 15 -1.57 -3.88 5.33
C VAL A 15 -0.65 -4.51 4.29
N PHE A 16 0.00 -5.64 4.60
CA PHE A 16 0.87 -6.33 3.66
C PHE A 16 0.12 -6.83 2.42
N CYS A 17 -1.07 -7.40 2.59
CA CYS A 17 -1.87 -7.87 1.47
C CYS A 17 -2.29 -6.73 0.53
N ASP A 18 -2.75 -5.60 1.08
CA ASP A 18 -3.23 -4.49 0.26
C ASP A 18 -2.06 -3.73 -0.41
N ALA A 19 -0.92 -3.60 0.28
CA ALA A 19 0.32 -3.10 -0.35
C ALA A 19 0.75 -3.99 -1.53
N TYR A 20 0.71 -5.31 -1.37
CA TYR A 20 1.06 -6.22 -2.47
C TYR A 20 0.06 -6.17 -3.63
N LYS A 21 -1.25 -6.06 -3.37
CA LYS A 21 -2.25 -5.86 -4.43
C LYS A 21 -2.04 -4.52 -5.15
N PHE A 22 -1.73 -3.47 -4.40
CA PHE A 22 -1.37 -2.17 -4.95
C PHE A 22 -0.19 -2.30 -5.91
N TYR A 23 0.90 -2.93 -5.48
CA TYR A 23 2.04 -3.24 -6.34
C TYR A 23 1.60 -3.96 -7.63
N LEU A 24 0.88 -5.07 -7.52
CA LEU A 24 0.43 -5.84 -8.68
C LEU A 24 -0.47 -5.06 -9.64
N LYS A 25 -1.24 -4.08 -9.15
CA LYS A 25 -2.11 -3.25 -9.98
C LYS A 25 -1.29 -2.37 -10.93
N TYR A 26 -0.16 -1.85 -10.47
CA TYR A 26 0.62 -0.82 -11.16
C TYR A 26 1.94 -1.33 -11.75
N HIS A 27 2.48 -2.42 -11.20
CA HIS A 27 3.70 -3.05 -11.67
C HIS A 27 3.60 -3.45 -13.16
N SER A 28 4.72 -3.37 -13.87
CA SER A 28 4.85 -3.70 -15.30
C SER A 28 3.95 -2.88 -16.24
N ARG A 29 3.35 -1.78 -15.78
CA ARG A 29 2.60 -0.85 -16.63
C ARG A 29 3.41 0.43 -16.87
N PRO A 30 3.39 0.99 -18.09
CA PRO A 30 4.01 2.28 -18.35
C PRO A 30 3.26 3.38 -17.58
N MET A 31 3.90 3.97 -16.56
CA MET A 31 3.28 4.98 -15.69
C MET A 31 3.06 6.32 -16.39
N GLU A 32 1.98 6.42 -17.15
CA GLU A 32 1.48 7.67 -17.71
C GLU A 32 0.94 8.62 -16.61
N PRO A 33 0.88 9.94 -16.84
CA PRO A 33 0.44 10.91 -15.83
C PRO A 33 -0.92 10.59 -15.18
N GLY A 34 -1.86 10.00 -15.92
CA GLY A 34 -3.17 9.59 -15.38
C GLY A 34 -3.09 8.42 -14.38
N MET A 35 -2.11 7.53 -14.53
CA MET A 35 -1.96 6.39 -13.62
C MET A 35 -1.30 6.78 -12.30
N TRP A 36 -0.44 7.81 -12.29
CA TRP A 36 0.11 8.34 -11.04
C TRP A 36 -0.96 8.96 -10.13
N GLN A 37 -1.95 9.63 -10.73
CA GLN A 37 -3.09 10.11 -9.97
C GLN A 37 -3.89 8.95 -9.38
N GLU A 38 -4.20 7.93 -10.19
CA GLU A 38 -4.90 6.74 -9.71
C GLU A 38 -4.13 6.03 -8.58
N ALA A 39 -2.82 5.88 -8.72
CA ALA A 39 -1.96 5.28 -7.70
C ALA A 39 -1.93 6.11 -6.42
N THR A 40 -1.96 7.44 -6.52
CA THR A 40 -2.02 8.33 -5.36
C THR A 40 -3.39 8.24 -4.66
N ASP A 41 -4.48 8.14 -5.42
CA ASP A 41 -5.83 7.99 -4.89
C ASP A 41 -6.00 6.65 -4.16
N ASP A 42 -5.52 5.56 -4.75
CA ASP A 42 -5.51 4.23 -4.14
C ASP A 42 -4.64 4.21 -2.87
N PHE A 43 -3.46 4.83 -2.91
CA PHE A 43 -2.59 4.99 -1.75
C PHE A 43 -3.34 5.70 -0.61
N ALA A 44 -4.02 6.82 -0.90
CA ALA A 44 -4.80 7.55 0.09
C ALA A 44 -5.96 6.72 0.66
N GLY A 45 -6.61 5.91 -0.19
CA GLY A 45 -7.66 4.97 0.21
C GLY A 45 -7.15 3.93 1.23
N ILE A 46 -6.03 3.28 0.94
CA ILE A 46 -5.41 2.29 1.82
C ILE A 46 -4.98 2.93 3.15
N MET A 47 -4.36 4.12 3.09
CA MET A 47 -3.98 4.86 4.29
C MET A 47 -5.16 5.17 5.20
N LYS A 48 -6.30 5.59 4.62
CA LYS A 48 -7.53 5.85 5.36
C LYS A 48 -8.11 4.57 5.98
N GLN A 49 -8.09 3.45 5.26
CA GLN A 49 -8.58 2.16 5.76
C GLN A 49 -7.87 1.72 7.05
N TYR A 50 -6.56 1.97 7.15
CA TYR A 50 -5.74 1.58 8.30
C TYR A 50 -5.48 2.72 9.29
N GLY A 51 -6.30 3.77 9.27
CA GLY A 51 -6.23 4.89 10.23
C GLY A 51 -4.90 5.65 10.18
N ALA A 52 -4.25 5.69 9.02
CA ALA A 52 -2.95 6.33 8.81
C ALA A 52 -1.87 5.92 9.83
N THR A 53 -1.91 4.66 10.29
CA THR A 53 -0.89 4.13 11.20
C THR A 53 0.50 4.23 10.57
N SER A 54 1.50 4.57 11.39
CA SER A 54 2.86 4.82 10.91
C SER A 54 3.49 3.63 10.18
N ILE A 55 3.14 2.41 10.56
CA ILE A 55 3.62 1.20 9.90
C ILE A 55 2.99 0.99 8.52
N CYS A 56 1.69 1.28 8.37
CA CYS A 56 1.01 1.23 7.08
C CYS A 56 1.63 2.23 6.10
N ALA A 57 1.86 3.47 6.56
CA ALA A 57 2.53 4.50 5.76
C ALA A 57 3.89 4.03 5.23
N ARG A 58 4.72 3.44 6.10
CA ARG A 58 6.06 2.98 5.73
C ARG A 58 6.03 1.85 4.69
N ILE A 59 5.13 0.88 4.86
CA ILE A 59 5.00 -0.23 3.91
C ILE A 59 4.49 0.30 2.57
N MET A 60 3.43 1.11 2.56
CA MET A 60 2.87 1.67 1.34
C MET A 60 3.88 2.57 0.60
N LEU A 61 4.62 3.40 1.32
CA LEU A 61 5.69 4.23 0.73
C LEU A 61 6.79 3.36 0.11
N ALA A 62 7.23 2.31 0.79
CA ALA A 62 8.23 1.38 0.24
C ALA A 62 7.72 0.71 -1.05
N THR A 63 6.45 0.31 -1.09
CA THR A 63 5.83 -0.22 -2.30
C THR A 63 5.75 0.79 -3.43
N PHE A 64 5.41 2.04 -3.11
CA PHE A 64 5.33 3.12 -4.09
C PHE A 64 6.71 3.43 -4.68
N SER A 65 7.74 3.55 -3.83
CA SER A 65 9.13 3.76 -4.28
C SER A 65 9.63 2.63 -5.17
N GLN A 66 9.26 1.38 -4.89
CA GLN A 66 9.59 0.25 -5.78
C GLN A 66 8.99 0.43 -7.20
N LEU A 67 7.75 0.91 -7.31
CA LEU A 67 7.14 1.20 -8.62
C LEU A 67 7.85 2.35 -9.34
N GLU A 68 8.25 3.40 -8.62
CA GLU A 68 9.04 4.50 -9.19
C GLU A 68 10.38 4.02 -9.74
N GLU A 69 11.08 3.14 -9.01
CA GLU A 69 12.35 2.56 -9.43
C GLU A 69 12.22 1.70 -10.69
N GLU A 70 11.15 0.92 -10.81
CA GLU A 70 10.88 0.08 -11.98
C GLU A 70 10.49 0.87 -13.23
N THR A 71 10.03 2.11 -13.06
CA THR A 71 9.58 2.97 -14.17
C THR A 71 10.65 3.99 -14.60
N ARG A 72 11.79 4.04 -13.91
CA ARG A 72 12.94 4.89 -14.24
C ARG A 72 13.87 4.21 -15.22
#